data_AF-A0A7Y2T309-F1
#
_entry.id   AF-A0A7Y2T309-F1
#
_cell.length_a   1.000
_cell.length_b   1.000
_cell.length_c   1.000
_cell.angle_alpha   90.00
_cell.angle_beta   90.00
_cell.angle_gamma   90.00
#
_symmetry.space_group_name_H-M   'P 1'
#
loop_
_entity.id
_entity.type
_entity.pdbx_description
1 polymer ?
#
loop_
_entity_poly.entity_id
_entity_poly.type
_entity_poly.pdbx_seq_one_letter_code
_entity_poly.pdbx_strand_id
1 'polypeptide(L)'
;IWLAATYITQPESQEVLRGFYKKIQPGGPGWKKVIREAETDKVQIAKSDEKWSVPAGITAMLLGCVLIYTCMFATGFWIYGDYVQAGVLTGVAIISGYSLSRVWLKMKDNIL
;
A
#
# COMPACT_ATOMS: atom_id res chain seq x y z
N ILE A 1 19.91 11.51 11.07
CA ILE A 1 21.02 10.52 11.04
C ILE A 1 20.87 9.55 9.87
N TRP A 2 19.75 8.82 9.71
CA TRP A 2 19.57 7.84 8.62
C TRP A 2 19.61 8.43 7.20
N LEU A 3 18.88 9.53 6.96
CA LEU A 3 18.91 10.20 5.65
C LEU A 3 20.32 10.69 5.27
N ALA A 4 21.05 11.25 6.23
CA ALA A 4 22.43 11.69 6.02
C ALA A 4 23.34 10.52 5.62
N ALA A 5 23.19 9.36 6.27
CA ALA A 5 23.93 8.16 5.87
C ALA A 5 23.59 7.75 4.43
N THR A 6 22.30 7.68 4.05
CA THR A 6 21.87 7.30 2.70
C THR A 6 22.44 8.20 1.60
N TYR A 7 22.56 9.51 1.84
CA TYR A 7 23.09 10.44 0.85
C TYR A 7 24.63 10.51 0.82
N ILE A 8 25.31 10.14 1.91
CA ILE A 8 26.78 10.20 2.02
C ILE A 8 27.43 8.90 1.53
N THR A 9 26.79 7.74 1.72
CA THR A 9 27.34 6.46 1.27
C THR A 9 27.14 6.24 -0.22
N GLN A 10 28.08 5.53 -0.85
CA GLN A 10 27.98 5.17 -2.26
C GLN A 10 26.78 4.24 -2.51
N PRO A 11 26.03 4.42 -3.62
CA PRO A 11 25.01 3.46 -4.03
C PRO A 11 25.62 2.10 -4.40
N GLU A 12 24.85 1.03 -4.20
CA GLU A 12 25.22 -0.34 -4.57
C GLU A 12 25.45 -0.52 -6.08
N SER A 13 26.18 -1.57 -6.45
CA SER A 13 26.49 -1.86 -7.86
C SER A 13 25.25 -2.27 -8.66
N GLN A 14 25.31 -2.04 -9.97
CA GLN A 14 24.23 -2.38 -10.89
C GLN A 14 23.98 -3.90 -10.95
N GLU A 15 25.03 -4.74 -10.82
CA GLU A 15 24.85 -6.20 -10.77
C GLU A 15 24.09 -6.63 -9.52
N VAL A 16 24.41 -6.05 -8.36
CA VAL A 16 23.72 -6.34 -7.08
C VAL A 16 22.25 -5.92 -7.18
N LEU A 17 21.98 -4.73 -7.72
CA LEU A 17 20.64 -4.18 -7.87
C LEU A 17 19.77 -5.02 -8.83
N ARG A 18 20.34 -5.46 -9.96
CA ARG A 18 19.69 -6.39 -10.90
C ARG A 18 19.46 -7.76 -10.28
N GLY A 19 20.44 -8.28 -9.54
CA GLY A 19 20.33 -9.55 -8.81
C GLY A 19 19.23 -9.52 -7.75
N PHE A 20 19.09 -8.40 -7.03
CA PHE A 20 17.99 -8.16 -6.10
C PHE A 20 16.65 -8.11 -6.84
N TYR A 21 16.54 -7.31 -7.91
CA TYR A 21 15.30 -7.20 -8.68
C TYR A 21 14.84 -8.56 -9.21
N LYS A 22 15.75 -9.37 -9.79
CA LYS A 22 15.46 -10.71 -10.31
C LYS A 22 14.93 -11.69 -9.25
N LYS A 23 15.30 -11.49 -7.97
CA LYS A 23 14.87 -12.33 -6.85
C LYS A 23 13.55 -11.86 -6.25
N ILE A 24 13.37 -10.55 -6.08
CA ILE A 24 12.30 -9.98 -5.25
C ILE A 24 11.15 -9.38 -6.07
N GLN A 25 11.40 -8.99 -7.33
CA GLN A 25 10.44 -8.28 -8.20
C GLN A 25 9.68 -7.15 -7.46
N PRO A 26 10.42 -6.23 -6.81
CA PRO A 26 9.79 -5.16 -6.04
C PRO A 26 8.95 -4.25 -6.95
N GLY A 27 7.69 -4.01 -6.58
CA GLY A 27 6.83 -3.08 -7.31
C GLY A 27 7.19 -1.61 -7.07
N GLY A 28 6.74 -0.74 -7.98
CA GLY A 28 6.74 0.72 -7.81
C GLY A 28 7.64 1.50 -8.78
N PRO A 29 7.46 2.83 -8.86
CA PRO A 29 8.08 3.66 -9.89
C PRO A 29 9.60 3.82 -9.73
N GLY A 30 10.15 3.61 -8.52
CA GLY A 30 11.59 3.76 -8.25
C GLY A 30 12.48 2.79 -9.02
N TRP A 31 11.94 1.66 -9.47
CA TRP A 31 12.69 0.63 -10.20
C TRP A 31 12.74 0.84 -11.71
N LYS A 32 11.98 1.81 -12.25
CA LYS A 32 11.92 2.08 -13.70
C LYS A 32 13.29 2.32 -14.33
N LYS A 33 14.19 3.02 -13.62
CA LYS A 33 15.55 3.28 -14.10
C LYS A 33 16.34 1.98 -14.29
N VAL A 34 16.31 1.10 -13.29
CA VAL A 34 17.03 -0.19 -13.29
C VAL A 34 16.52 -1.12 -14.40
N ILE A 35 15.19 -1.16 -14.60
CA ILE A 35 14.55 -1.94 -15.66
C ILE A 35 15.00 -1.45 -17.03
N ARG A 36 14.92 -0.13 -17.28
CA ARG A 36 15.33 0.48 -18.55
C ARG A 36 16.82 0.26 -18.85
N GLU A 37 17.68 0.38 -17.84
CA GLU A 37 19.13 0.12 -17.99
C GLU A 37 19.40 -1.36 -18.29
N ALA A 38 18.69 -2.29 -17.66
CA ALA A 38 18.82 -3.71 -17.96
C ALA A 38 18.29 -4.08 -19.35
N GLU A 39 17.19 -3.47 -19.81
CA GLU A 39 16.68 -3.62 -21.19
C GLU A 39 17.70 -3.13 -22.23
N THR A 40 18.35 -1.99 -21.96
CA THR A 40 19.40 -1.43 -22.84
C THR A 40 20.58 -2.39 -22.97
N ASP A 41 20.96 -3.05 -21.87
CA ASP A 41 22.03 -4.05 -21.83
C ASP A 41 21.58 -5.45 -22.29
N LYS A 42 20.34 -5.60 -22.79
CA LYS A 42 19.71 -6.87 -23.20
C LYS A 42 19.68 -7.95 -22.11
N VAL A 43 19.64 -7.54 -20.84
CA VAL A 43 19.55 -8.44 -19.69
C VAL A 43 18.09 -8.53 -19.22
N GLN A 44 17.47 -9.70 -19.36
CA GLN A 44 16.14 -9.93 -18.80
C GLN A 44 16.18 -10.10 -17.28
N ILE A 45 15.59 -9.12 -16.57
CA ILE A 45 15.49 -9.13 -15.10
C ILE A 45 14.06 -9.20 -14.56
N ALA A 46 13.05 -8.88 -15.38
CA ALA A 46 11.63 -8.98 -15.01
C ALA A 46 11.08 -10.36 -15.40
N LYS A 47 10.38 -11.03 -14.48
CA LYS A 47 9.82 -12.38 -14.68
C LYS A 47 8.29 -12.38 -14.85
N SER A 48 7.61 -11.42 -14.25
CA SER A 48 6.15 -11.33 -14.24
C SER A 48 5.70 -9.88 -14.20
N ASP A 49 4.55 -9.61 -14.82
CA ASP A 49 3.87 -8.32 -14.80
C ASP A 49 3.07 -8.18 -13.48
N GLU A 50 3.74 -8.46 -12.35
CA GLU A 50 3.09 -8.42 -11.04
C GLU A 50 2.58 -7.01 -10.74
N LYS A 51 1.27 -6.92 -10.53
CA LYS A 51 0.61 -5.64 -10.25
C LYS A 51 1.08 -5.10 -8.91
N TRP A 52 1.59 -3.88 -8.94
CA TRP A 52 2.00 -3.14 -7.76
C TRP A 52 0.84 -2.95 -6.78
N SER A 53 0.87 -3.68 -5.66
CA SER A 53 -0.21 -3.77 -4.67
C SER A 53 -0.15 -2.70 -3.57
N VAL A 54 0.97 -1.99 -3.44
CA VAL A 54 1.20 -1.01 -2.36
C VAL A 54 0.17 0.13 -2.32
N PRO A 55 -0.20 0.78 -3.44
CA PRO A 55 -1.20 1.85 -3.41
C PRO A 55 -2.57 1.38 -2.92
N ALA A 56 -2.96 0.16 -3.32
CA ALA A 56 -4.20 -0.47 -2.84
C ALA A 56 -4.10 -0.76 -1.33
N GLY A 57 -2.96 -1.25 -0.86
CA GLY A 57 -2.68 -1.45 0.56
C GLY A 57 -2.79 -0.17 1.39
N ILE A 58 -2.23 0.95 0.92
CA ILE A 58 -2.35 2.26 1.59
C ILE A 58 -3.82 2.71 1.65
N THR A 59 -4.57 2.52 0.56
CA THR A 59 -6.00 2.84 0.53
C THR A 59 -6.78 2.01 1.55
N ALA A 60 -6.49 0.71 1.63
CA ALA A 60 -7.10 -0.18 2.61
C ALA A 60 -6.73 0.23 4.06
N MET A 61 -5.48 0.64 4.31
CA MET A 61 -5.05 1.14 5.61
C MET A 61 -5.85 2.36 6.04
N LEU A 62 -5.99 3.36 5.17
CA LEU A 62 -6.75 4.58 5.47
C LEU A 62 -8.23 4.28 5.74
N LEU A 63 -8.85 3.43 4.92
CA LEU A 63 -10.23 2.98 5.13
C LEU A 63 -10.38 2.23 6.46
N GLY A 64 -9.41 1.39 6.81
CA GLY A 64 -9.36 0.69 8.11
C GLY A 64 -9.24 1.65 9.29
N CYS A 65 -8.39 2.68 9.20
CA CYS A 65 -8.28 3.71 10.24
C CYS A 65 -9.61 4.45 10.43
N VAL A 66 -10.25 4.89 9.34
CA VAL A 66 -11.56 5.55 9.38
C VAL A 66 -12.60 4.65 10.03
N LEU A 67 -12.65 3.37 9.64
CA LEU A 67 -13.58 2.40 10.21
C LEU A 67 -13.40 2.25 11.72
N ILE A 68 -12.16 2.04 12.20
CA ILE A 68 -11.89 1.85 13.62
C ILE A 68 -12.30 3.08 14.43
N TYR A 69 -11.91 4.28 14.00
CA TYR A 69 -12.25 5.50 14.72
C TYR A 69 -13.74 5.80 14.71
N THR A 70 -14.42 5.61 13.58
CA THR A 70 -15.86 5.84 13.50
C THR A 70 -16.65 4.85 14.34
N CYS A 71 -16.26 3.57 14.36
CA CYS A 71 -16.83 2.58 15.29
C CYS A 71 -16.62 2.97 16.76
N MET A 72 -15.41 3.40 17.12
CA MET A 72 -15.08 3.81 18.49
C MET A 72 -15.95 5.00 18.94
N PHE A 73 -15.99 6.08 18.14
CA PHE A 73 -16.77 7.27 18.48
C PHE A 73 -18.28 7.05 18.41
N ALA A 74 -18.78 6.33 17.39
CA ALA A 74 -20.20 5.98 17.29
C ALA A 74 -20.68 5.23 18.53
N THR A 75 -19.89 4.25 18.99
CA THR A 75 -20.19 3.49 20.21
C THR A 75 -20.26 4.43 21.42
N GLY A 76 -19.32 5.37 21.54
CA GLY A 76 -19.35 6.40 22.58
C GLY A 76 -20.64 7.24 22.54
N PHE A 77 -21.03 7.75 21.38
CA PHE A 77 -22.24 8.58 21.26
C PHE A 77 -23.54 7.81 21.51
N TRP A 78 -23.60 6.53 21.14
CA TRP A 78 -24.72 5.67 21.53
C TRP A 78 -24.85 5.55 23.04
N ILE A 79 -23.72 5.42 23.76
CA ILE A 79 -23.69 5.34 25.22
C ILE A 79 -24.09 6.68 25.86
N TYR A 80 -23.61 7.80 25.33
CA TYR A 80 -23.92 9.14 25.86
C TYR A 80 -25.30 9.68 25.45
N GLY A 81 -26.04 8.97 24.59
CA GLY A 81 -27.38 9.37 24.15
C GLY A 81 -27.40 10.46 23.08
N ASP A 82 -26.27 10.78 22.44
CA ASP A 82 -26.23 11.67 21.28
C ASP A 82 -26.54 10.88 20.00
N TYR A 83 -27.83 10.62 19.79
CA TYR A 83 -28.30 9.76 18.71
C TYR A 83 -28.01 10.31 17.30
N VAL A 84 -27.91 11.64 17.15
CA VAL A 84 -27.62 12.25 15.86
C VAL A 84 -26.18 11.97 15.45
N GLN A 85 -25.22 12.24 16.33
CA GLN A 85 -23.81 11.97 16.05
C GLN A 85 -23.53 10.46 15.95
N ALA A 86 -24.19 9.66 16.79
CA ALA A 86 -24.10 8.19 16.74
C ALA A 86 -24.57 7.63 15.39
N GLY A 87 -25.71 8.11 14.88
CA GLY A 87 -26.25 7.69 13.59
C GLY A 87 -25.34 8.06 12.42
N VAL A 88 -24.84 9.30 12.39
CA VAL A 88 -23.92 9.76 11.34
C VAL A 88 -22.65 8.91 11.31
N LEU A 89 -21.99 8.72 12.45
CA LEU A 89 -20.74 7.97 12.51
C LEU A 89 -20.93 6.48 12.23
N THR A 90 -22.08 5.92 12.61
CA THR A 90 -22.46 4.54 12.24
C THR A 90 -22.63 4.42 10.72
N GLY A 91 -23.24 5.40 10.06
CA GLY A 91 -23.33 5.46 8.60
C GLY A 91 -21.95 5.48 7.93
N VAL A 92 -21.03 6.31 8.44
CA VAL A 92 -19.64 6.36 7.94
C VAL A 92 -18.91 5.04 8.18
N ALA A 93 -19.11 4.38 9.32
CA ALA A 93 -18.54 3.07 9.61
C ALA A 93 -19.02 2.01 8.60
N ILE A 94 -20.31 1.97 8.27
CA ILE A 94 -20.85 1.04 7.27
C ILE A 94 -20.25 1.29 5.89
N ILE A 95 -20.19 2.56 5.45
CA ILE A 95 -19.63 2.94 4.13
C ILE A 95 -18.14 2.59 4.05
N SER A 96 -17.37 2.89 5.10
CA SER A 96 -15.93 2.59 5.14
C SER A 96 -15.67 1.08 5.17
N GLY A 97 -16.44 0.30 5.94
CA GLY A 97 -16.35 -1.16 5.96
C GLY A 97 -16.73 -1.81 4.63
N TYR A 98 -17.77 -1.30 3.96
CA TYR A 98 -18.15 -1.74 2.62
C TYR A 98 -17.03 -1.45 1.60
N SER A 99 -16.49 -0.23 1.62
CA SER A 99 -15.42 0.19 0.71
C SER A 99 -14.14 -0.61 0.94
N LEU A 100 -13.79 -0.86 2.20
CA LEU A 100 -12.64 -1.70 2.57
C LEU A 100 -12.82 -3.12 2.04
N SER A 101 -14.01 -3.71 2.19
CA SER A 101 -14.32 -5.05 1.68
C SER A 101 -14.17 -5.12 0.15
N ARG A 102 -14.62 -4.09 -0.57
CA ARG A 102 -14.44 -3.99 -2.03
C ARG A 102 -12.96 -3.91 -2.44
N VAL A 103 -12.16 -3.09 -1.75
CA VAL A 103 -10.72 -2.96 -2.00
C VAL A 103 -10.01 -4.28 -1.72
N TRP A 104 -10.35 -4.95 -0.62
CA TRP A 104 -9.78 -6.23 -0.23
C TRP A 104 -10.07 -7.33 -1.25
N LEU A 105 -11.32 -7.46 -1.70
CA LEU A 105 -11.70 -8.44 -2.73
C LEU A 105 -10.92 -8.21 -4.03
N LYS A 106 -10.79 -6.96 -4.46
CA LYS A 106 -10.00 -6.61 -5.64
C LYS A 106 -8.51 -6.94 -5.47
N MET A 107 -7.96 -6.78 -4.27
CA MET A 107 -6.56 -7.15 -4.01
C MET A 107 -6.35 -8.67 -4.01
N LYS A 108 -7.29 -9.43 -3.44
CA LYS A 108 -7.22 -10.90 -3.36
C LYS A 108 -7.04 -11.54 -4.74
N ASP A 109 -7.76 -11.05 -5.75
CA ASP A 109 -7.70 -11.56 -7.12
C ASP A 109 -6.39 -11.23 -7.86
N ASN A 110 -5.55 -10.33 -7.32
CA ASN A 110 -4.29 -9.92 -7.96
C ASN A 110 -3.04 -10.42 -7.22
N ILE A 111 -3.18 -11.00 -6.02
CA ILE A 111 -2.05 -11.42 -5.16
C ILE A 111 -2.00 -12.95 -4.97
N LEU A 112 -3.13 -13.66 -5.19
CA LEU A 112 -3.25 -15.12 -5.15
C LEU A 112 -3.48 -15.67 -6.56
#